data_AF-A0A7S4MH60-F1
#
_entry.id   AF-A0A7S4MH60-F1
#
_cell.length_a   1.000
_cell.length_b   1.000
_cell.length_c   1.000
_cell.angle_alpha   90.00
_cell.angle_beta   90.00
_cell.angle_gamma   90.00
#
_symmetry.space_group_name_H-M   'P 1'
#
loop_
_entity.id
_entity.type
_entity.pdbx_description
1 polymer ?
#
loop_
_entity_poly.entity_id
_entity_poly.type
_entity_poly.pdbx_seq_one_letter_code
_entity_poly.pdbx_strand_id
1 'polypeptide(L)'
;RELDLRRVACVDDQLVAWILENRPRLALLDVSESAGERLTARSLALFRAMTPSLEWRAAGCWRMHSAHLSLSAREVVAFQVLALRGDEGSGDGVAACFSFASPANRMYTGPADRFGRMIRASYGCMMQSRTARIACVAGGGDADTTSTFLVSFEAQTADADVLSGSWLEVMGMEEPQTGHLFHWELSRQRDGEYDGCWMTDGVGQIEQMHMFPFMDPARPADGEPVQSGENALPGWREQVVLSVV
;
A
#
# COMPACT_ATOMS: atom_id res chain seq x y z
N ARG A 1 8.16 16.27 24.68
CA ARG A 1 7.52 16.96 23.52
C ARG A 1 7.17 15.96 22.41
N GLU A 2 7.48 14.68 22.61
CA GLU A 2 7.22 13.62 21.64
C GLU A 2 6.40 12.55 22.35
N LEU A 3 5.56 11.85 21.61
CA LEU A 3 4.76 10.74 22.11
C LEU A 3 4.81 9.62 21.10
N ASP A 4 5.39 8.50 21.51
CA ASP A 4 5.47 7.27 20.74
C ASP A 4 4.37 6.32 21.22
N LEU A 5 3.42 6.04 20.33
CA LEU A 5 2.34 5.08 20.53
C LEU A 5 2.43 3.94 19.52
N ARG A 6 3.58 3.69 18.90
CA ARG A 6 3.73 2.63 17.89
C ARG A 6 3.27 1.27 18.40
N ARG A 7 2.53 0.54 17.56
CA ARG A 7 1.99 -0.81 17.87
C ARG A 7 1.09 -0.87 19.11
N VAL A 8 0.55 0.27 19.57
CA VAL A 8 -0.40 0.31 20.68
C VAL A 8 -1.79 0.02 20.13
N ALA A 9 -2.33 -1.17 20.42
CA ALA A 9 -3.58 -1.66 19.83
C ALA A 9 -4.85 -0.85 20.16
N CYS A 10 -4.82 -0.04 21.22
CA CYS A 10 -5.98 0.75 21.67
C CYS A 10 -5.99 2.19 21.12
N VAL A 11 -5.12 2.52 20.16
CA VAL A 11 -5.11 3.86 19.56
C VAL A 11 -6.29 4.00 18.61
N ASP A 12 -7.17 4.95 18.90
CA ASP A 12 -8.34 5.29 18.10
C ASP A 12 -8.48 6.80 17.93
N ASP A 13 -9.47 7.22 17.14
CA ASP A 13 -9.73 8.64 16.86
C ASP A 13 -10.03 9.47 18.13
N GLN A 14 -10.61 8.86 19.17
CA GLN A 14 -10.93 9.55 20.42
C GLN A 14 -9.66 9.80 21.23
N LEU A 15 -8.79 8.81 21.34
CA LEU A 15 -7.51 8.96 22.01
C LEU A 15 -6.63 10.00 21.31
N VAL A 16 -6.58 9.97 19.98
CA VAL A 16 -5.85 10.97 19.18
C VAL A 16 -6.38 12.37 19.45
N ALA A 17 -7.69 12.59 19.38
CA ALA A 17 -8.29 13.90 19.66
C ALA A 17 -7.94 14.38 21.07
N TRP A 18 -8.08 13.50 22.07
CA TRP A 18 -7.76 13.81 23.46
C TRP A 18 -6.29 14.20 23.65
N ILE A 19 -5.36 13.47 23.03
CA ILE A 19 -3.92 13.78 23.09
C ILE A 19 -3.64 15.18 22.54
N LEU A 20 -4.20 15.50 21.37
CA LEU A 20 -3.94 16.78 20.69
C LEU A 20 -4.53 17.96 21.47
N GLU A 21 -5.70 17.79 22.08
CA GLU A 21 -6.32 18.79 22.95
C GLU A 21 -5.52 19.02 24.25
N ASN A 22 -5.02 17.95 24.88
CA ASN A 22 -4.40 18.02 26.21
C ASN A 22 -2.87 18.18 26.16
N ARG A 23 -2.25 18.08 24.97
CA ARG A 23 -0.81 18.27 24.77
C ARG A 23 -0.52 19.28 23.66
N PRO A 24 -0.86 20.58 23.83
CA PRO A 24 -0.69 21.61 22.81
C PRO A 24 0.78 21.93 22.46
N ARG A 25 1.74 21.39 23.23
CA ARG A 25 3.19 21.51 22.97
C ARG A 25 3.81 20.20 22.44
N LEU A 26 2.98 19.26 22.00
CA LEU A 26 3.44 18.04 21.35
C LEU A 26 3.99 18.42 19.96
N ALA A 27 5.25 18.05 19.73
CA ALA A 27 5.97 18.30 18.50
C ALA A 27 6.04 17.04 17.62
N LEU A 28 5.97 15.85 18.20
CA LEU A 28 5.94 14.57 17.47
C LEU A 28 4.90 13.62 18.06
N LEU A 29 4.07 13.04 17.20
CA LEU A 29 3.16 11.94 17.54
C LEU A 29 3.35 10.76 16.58
N ASP A 30 3.84 9.63 17.08
CA ASP A 30 3.98 8.41 16.30
C ASP A 30 2.88 7.41 16.66
N VAL A 31 1.98 7.12 15.72
CA VAL A 31 0.91 6.12 15.81
C VAL A 31 1.12 5.00 14.79
N SER A 32 2.34 4.83 14.29
CA SER A 32 2.65 3.84 13.27
C SER A 32 2.41 2.41 13.77
N GLU A 33 1.81 1.58 12.92
CA GLU A 33 1.41 0.21 13.22
C GLU A 33 0.42 0.08 14.40
N SER A 34 -0.08 1.21 14.93
CA SER A 34 -1.01 1.24 16.07
C SER A 34 -2.46 1.09 15.64
N ALA A 35 -2.69 0.91 14.35
CA ALA A 35 -3.99 0.73 13.75
C ALA A 35 -4.39 -0.74 13.76
N GLY A 36 -4.97 -1.17 14.88
CA GLY A 36 -6.18 -1.99 14.76
C GLY A 36 -7.28 -1.21 14.01
N GLU A 37 -8.48 -1.76 13.91
CA GLU A 37 -9.64 -1.29 13.13
C GLU A 37 -10.16 0.16 13.42
N ARG A 38 -9.41 1.03 14.11
CA ARG A 38 -9.96 2.20 14.83
C ARG A 38 -9.45 3.59 14.45
N LEU A 39 -8.33 3.70 13.74
CA LEU A 39 -7.85 4.99 13.22
C LEU A 39 -8.43 5.24 11.83
N THR A 40 -9.11 6.38 11.66
CA THR A 40 -9.84 6.71 10.43
C THR A 40 -9.41 8.05 9.84
N ALA A 41 -10.05 8.45 8.74
CA ALA A 41 -9.85 9.77 8.13
C ALA A 41 -10.04 10.93 9.12
N ARG A 42 -10.78 10.72 10.23
CA ARG A 42 -10.92 11.72 11.29
C ARG A 42 -9.59 12.05 11.97
N SER A 43 -8.79 11.04 12.32
CA SER A 43 -7.44 11.26 12.87
C SER A 43 -6.53 11.96 11.88
N LEU A 44 -6.60 11.59 10.60
CA LEU A 44 -5.81 12.24 9.56
C LEU A 44 -6.15 13.72 9.41
N ALA A 45 -7.43 14.08 9.48
CA ALA A 45 -7.87 15.47 9.44
C ALA A 45 -7.30 16.29 10.62
N LEU A 46 -7.27 15.71 11.82
CA LEU A 46 -6.66 16.34 13.00
C LEU A 46 -5.15 16.53 12.82
N PHE A 47 -4.44 15.50 12.35
CA PHE A 47 -2.99 15.60 12.10
C PHE A 47 -2.65 16.68 11.07
N ARG A 48 -3.43 16.76 9.99
CA ARG A 48 -3.28 17.81 8.98
C ARG A 48 -3.58 19.20 9.53
N ALA A 49 -4.63 19.36 10.34
CA ALA A 49 -4.96 20.63 10.96
C ALA A 49 -3.87 21.13 11.93
N MET A 50 -3.11 20.21 12.52
CA MET A 50 -1.99 20.51 13.42
C MET A 50 -0.65 20.66 12.68
N THR A 51 -0.59 20.43 11.37
CA THR A 51 0.62 20.64 10.58
C THR A 51 0.78 22.14 10.28
N PRO A 52 1.98 22.75 10.42
CA PRO A 52 3.29 22.14 10.65
C PRO A 52 3.76 22.09 12.10
N SER A 53 2.92 22.48 13.08
CA SER A 53 3.34 22.53 14.50
C SER A 53 3.51 21.14 15.13
N LEU A 54 2.90 20.12 14.52
CA LEU A 54 3.04 18.70 14.87
C LEU A 54 3.66 17.92 13.71
N GLU A 55 4.81 17.30 13.93
CA GLU A 55 5.25 16.14 13.16
C GLU A 55 4.44 14.92 13.61
N TRP A 56 4.02 14.07 12.68
CA TRP A 56 3.29 12.85 13.01
C TRP A 56 3.75 11.70 12.12
N ARG A 57 3.60 10.47 12.60
CA ARG A 57 3.91 9.25 11.84
C ARG A 57 2.76 8.27 12.00
N ALA A 58 2.30 7.68 10.91
CA ALA A 58 1.14 6.79 10.90
C ALA A 58 1.34 5.65 9.88
N ALA A 59 2.57 5.12 9.79
CA ALA A 59 2.85 4.04 8.86
C ALA A 59 1.94 2.83 9.18
N GLY A 60 1.41 2.17 8.15
CA GLY A 60 0.48 1.05 8.32
C GLY A 60 -0.97 1.42 8.70
N CYS A 61 -1.27 2.70 9.01
CA CYS A 61 -2.63 3.15 9.35
C CYS A 61 -3.49 3.39 8.08
N TRP A 62 -3.57 2.40 7.20
CA TRP A 62 -4.20 2.54 5.87
C TRP A 62 -5.68 2.97 5.91
N ARG A 63 -6.42 2.65 6.99
CA ARG A 63 -7.82 3.06 7.21
C ARG A 63 -8.01 4.59 7.33
N MET A 64 -6.93 5.34 7.55
CA MET A 64 -6.96 6.79 7.60
C MET A 64 -7.05 7.45 6.22
N HIS A 65 -6.79 6.71 5.15
CA HIS A 65 -6.56 7.27 3.83
C HIS A 65 -7.75 7.06 2.88
N SER A 66 -7.97 8.07 2.05
CA SER A 66 -8.91 8.09 0.93
C SER A 66 -8.31 8.94 -0.19
N ALA A 67 -8.96 8.97 -1.36
CA ALA A 67 -8.56 9.80 -2.49
C ALA A 67 -8.33 11.26 -2.04
N HIS A 68 -7.15 11.80 -2.32
CA HIS A 68 -6.79 13.15 -1.91
C HIS A 68 -5.69 13.73 -2.79
N LEU A 69 -5.79 15.04 -3.06
CA LEU A 69 -4.87 15.80 -3.91
C LEU A 69 -3.39 15.73 -3.50
N SER A 70 -3.13 15.50 -2.21
CA SER A 70 -1.78 15.42 -1.66
C SER A 70 -1.12 14.05 -1.82
N LEU A 71 -1.86 13.03 -2.27
CA LEU A 71 -1.31 11.68 -2.41
C LEU A 71 -0.68 11.53 -3.80
N SER A 72 0.52 10.97 -3.82
CA SER A 72 1.19 10.51 -5.04
C SER A 72 0.62 9.17 -5.52
N ALA A 73 0.82 8.84 -6.80
CA ALA A 73 0.43 7.55 -7.35
C ALA A 73 1.04 6.36 -6.56
N ARG A 74 2.31 6.50 -6.14
CA ARG A 74 3.00 5.48 -5.34
C ARG A 74 2.34 5.27 -3.99
N GLU A 75 1.93 6.33 -3.31
CA GLU A 75 1.24 6.24 -2.02
C GLU A 75 -0.11 5.56 -2.17
N VAL A 76 -0.86 5.87 -3.24
CA VAL A 76 -2.13 5.17 -3.53
C VAL A 76 -1.92 3.66 -3.66
N VAL A 77 -0.93 3.22 -4.44
CA VAL A 77 -0.59 1.78 -4.57
C VAL A 77 -0.19 1.19 -3.23
N ALA A 78 0.66 1.88 -2.45
CA ALA A 78 1.08 1.41 -1.14
C ALA A 78 -0.10 1.24 -0.17
N PHE A 79 -1.06 2.18 -0.16
CA PHE A 79 -2.26 2.06 0.67
C PHE A 79 -3.13 0.89 0.24
N GLN A 80 -3.32 0.67 -1.06
CA GLN A 80 -4.08 -0.47 -1.55
C GLN A 80 -3.43 -1.80 -1.15
N VAL A 81 -2.10 -1.92 -1.29
CA VAL A 81 -1.33 -3.11 -0.89
C VAL A 81 -1.43 -3.36 0.63
N LEU A 82 -1.26 -2.32 1.44
CA LEU A 82 -1.39 -2.41 2.90
C LEU A 82 -2.82 -2.76 3.31
N ALA A 83 -3.82 -2.18 2.66
CA ALA A 83 -5.23 -2.44 2.91
C ALA A 83 -5.61 -3.89 2.59
N LEU A 84 -5.20 -4.42 1.44
CA LEU A 84 -5.47 -5.82 1.07
C LEU A 84 -4.85 -6.80 2.06
N ARG A 85 -3.60 -6.57 2.46
CA ARG A 85 -2.87 -7.41 3.42
C ARG A 85 -3.40 -7.29 4.85
N GLY A 86 -3.92 -6.12 5.22
CA GLY A 86 -4.52 -5.84 6.52
C GLY A 86 -6.03 -6.05 6.59
N ASP A 87 -6.67 -6.60 5.55
CA ASP A 87 -8.12 -6.78 5.49
C ASP A 87 -8.62 -7.79 6.53
N GLU A 88 -7.83 -8.86 6.78
CA GLU A 88 -8.13 -9.93 7.74
C GLU A 88 -9.54 -10.55 7.59
N GLY A 89 -10.14 -10.45 6.40
CA GLY A 89 -11.49 -10.95 6.10
C GLY A 89 -12.63 -9.99 6.45
N SER A 90 -12.35 -8.83 7.04
CA SER A 90 -13.35 -7.80 7.36
C SER A 90 -14.04 -7.22 6.11
N GLY A 91 -13.33 -7.16 4.98
CA GLY A 91 -13.76 -6.45 3.78
C GLY A 91 -13.44 -4.96 3.78
N ASP A 92 -12.93 -4.39 4.88
CA ASP A 92 -12.53 -2.98 4.96
C ASP A 92 -11.37 -2.66 4.01
N GLY A 93 -10.42 -3.58 3.87
CA GLY A 93 -9.25 -3.41 3.02
C GLY A 93 -9.63 -3.40 1.54
N VAL A 94 -10.56 -4.29 1.18
CA VAL A 94 -11.20 -4.30 -0.14
C VAL A 94 -11.97 -2.99 -0.39
N ALA A 95 -12.74 -2.52 0.58
CA ALA A 95 -13.49 -1.26 0.47
C ALA A 95 -12.55 -0.04 0.32
N ALA A 96 -11.45 -0.02 1.08
CA ALA A 96 -10.41 1.00 0.95
C ALA A 96 -9.79 0.98 -0.46
N CYS A 97 -9.51 -0.19 -1.02
CA CYS A 97 -9.03 -0.28 -2.40
C CYS A 97 -10.03 0.25 -3.41
N PHE A 98 -11.31 -0.09 -3.24
CA PHE A 98 -12.38 0.40 -4.10
C PHE A 98 -12.56 1.92 -4.03
N SER A 99 -12.28 2.53 -2.87
CA SER A 99 -12.31 3.99 -2.71
C SER A 99 -11.32 4.72 -3.62
N PHE A 100 -10.21 4.06 -3.99
CA PHE A 100 -9.21 4.56 -4.94
C PHE A 100 -9.49 4.16 -6.39
N ALA A 101 -10.52 3.37 -6.69
CA ALA A 101 -10.85 3.00 -8.07
C ALA A 101 -11.37 4.22 -8.85
N SER A 102 -10.81 4.47 -10.04
CA SER A 102 -11.24 5.57 -10.90
C SER A 102 -12.69 5.40 -11.35
N PRO A 103 -13.42 6.48 -11.71
CA PRO A 103 -14.77 6.36 -12.23
C PRO A 103 -14.89 5.37 -13.40
N ALA A 104 -13.92 5.39 -14.33
CA ALA A 104 -13.87 4.46 -15.46
C ALA A 104 -13.67 3.01 -15.00
N ASN A 105 -12.76 2.77 -14.04
CA ASN A 105 -12.54 1.43 -13.47
C ASN A 105 -13.80 0.91 -12.75
N ARG A 106 -14.51 1.77 -12.01
CA ARG A 106 -15.78 1.42 -11.34
C ARG A 106 -16.87 1.03 -12.34
N MET A 107 -16.92 1.65 -13.52
CA MET A 107 -17.86 1.25 -14.59
C MET A 107 -17.60 -0.19 -15.05
N TYR A 108 -16.33 -0.62 -15.11
CA TYR A 108 -15.94 -1.96 -15.52
C TYR A 108 -16.11 -3.02 -14.41
N THR A 109 -15.66 -2.70 -13.20
CA THR A 109 -15.64 -3.61 -12.05
C THR A 109 -16.99 -3.70 -11.32
N GLY A 110 -17.85 -2.69 -11.49
CA GLY A 110 -19.16 -2.61 -10.87
C GLY A 110 -19.10 -2.17 -9.39
N PRO A 111 -20.20 -2.34 -8.63
CA PRO A 111 -20.28 -1.86 -7.25
C PRO A 111 -19.31 -2.60 -6.31
N ALA A 112 -19.06 -2.02 -5.14
CA ALA A 112 -18.10 -2.51 -4.14
C ALA A 112 -18.25 -4.02 -3.83
N ASP A 113 -19.47 -4.53 -3.73
CA ASP A 113 -19.72 -5.96 -3.50
C ASP A 113 -19.20 -6.85 -4.64
N ARG A 114 -19.40 -6.43 -5.90
CA ARG A 114 -18.90 -7.17 -7.07
C ARG A 114 -17.38 -7.11 -7.12
N PHE A 115 -16.82 -5.91 -6.90
CA PHE A 115 -15.38 -5.71 -6.80
C PHE A 115 -14.77 -6.62 -5.72
N GLY A 116 -15.36 -6.67 -4.54
CA GLY A 116 -14.87 -7.51 -3.45
C GLY A 116 -14.97 -9.01 -3.70
N ARG A 117 -15.94 -9.48 -4.48
CA ARG A 117 -15.97 -10.88 -4.95
C ARG A 117 -14.85 -11.16 -5.94
N MET A 118 -14.58 -10.22 -6.86
CA MET A 118 -13.50 -10.32 -7.84
C MET A 118 -12.14 -10.41 -7.17
N ILE A 119 -11.84 -9.52 -6.22
CA ILE A 119 -10.58 -9.51 -5.48
C ILE A 119 -10.35 -10.84 -4.76
N ARG A 120 -11.35 -11.34 -4.02
CA ARG A 120 -11.22 -12.60 -3.28
C ARG A 120 -11.05 -13.82 -4.20
N ALA A 121 -11.65 -13.80 -5.39
CA ALA A 121 -11.58 -14.92 -6.33
C ALA A 121 -10.28 -14.97 -7.14
N SER A 122 -9.79 -13.82 -7.62
CA SER A 122 -8.69 -13.76 -8.59
C SER A 122 -7.41 -13.12 -8.04
N TYR A 123 -7.49 -12.47 -6.88
CA TYR A 123 -6.39 -11.69 -6.30
C TYR A 123 -6.13 -12.07 -4.82
N GLY A 124 -6.63 -13.23 -4.37
CA GLY A 124 -6.50 -13.69 -2.99
C GLY A 124 -5.05 -13.80 -2.50
N CYS A 125 -4.11 -14.06 -3.41
CA CYS A 125 -2.67 -14.07 -3.10
C CYS A 125 -2.18 -12.74 -2.53
N MET A 126 -2.75 -11.60 -2.94
CA MET A 126 -2.37 -10.28 -2.43
C MET A 126 -2.73 -10.10 -0.96
N MET A 127 -3.86 -10.66 -0.55
CA MET A 127 -4.38 -10.55 0.82
C MET A 127 -3.63 -11.48 1.78
N GLN A 128 -3.19 -12.63 1.28
CA GLN A 128 -2.53 -13.68 2.06
C GLN A 128 -1.02 -13.48 2.19
N SER A 129 -0.45 -12.61 1.36
CA SER A 129 1.01 -12.43 1.30
C SER A 129 1.56 -11.64 2.47
N ARG A 130 2.65 -12.14 3.04
CA ARG A 130 3.37 -11.48 4.13
C ARG A 130 4.26 -10.36 3.65
N THR A 131 4.72 -10.41 2.41
CA THR A 131 5.65 -9.45 1.84
C THR A 131 5.15 -8.97 0.48
N ALA A 132 5.43 -7.70 0.17
CA ALA A 132 5.13 -7.15 -1.14
C ALA A 132 6.26 -6.21 -1.55
N ARG A 133 6.57 -6.16 -2.84
CA ARG A 133 7.47 -5.15 -3.41
C ARG A 133 6.73 -4.27 -4.38
N ILE A 134 7.09 -2.99 -4.40
CA ILE A 134 6.50 -1.99 -5.29
C ILE A 134 7.64 -1.29 -6.04
N ALA A 135 7.68 -1.48 -7.35
CA ALA A 135 8.59 -0.76 -8.26
C ALA A 135 7.77 0.15 -9.18
N CYS A 136 8.27 1.37 -9.42
CA CYS A 136 7.69 2.24 -10.45
C CYS A 136 8.25 1.81 -11.80
N VAL A 137 7.41 1.72 -12.82
CA VAL A 137 7.88 1.56 -14.19
C VAL A 137 8.14 2.96 -14.74
N ALA A 138 9.39 3.30 -15.00
CA ALA A 138 9.73 4.52 -15.72
C ALA A 138 9.21 4.42 -17.17
N GLY A 139 7.96 4.82 -17.39
CA GLY A 139 7.33 4.88 -18.70
C GLY A 139 7.63 6.22 -19.39
N GLY A 140 7.74 6.21 -20.72
CA GLY A 140 7.91 7.41 -21.56
C GLY A 140 6.66 8.32 -21.65
N GLY A 141 5.77 8.26 -20.66
CA GLY A 141 4.57 9.09 -20.55
C GLY A 141 4.79 10.32 -19.66
N ASP A 142 3.79 11.18 -19.59
CA ASP A 142 3.80 12.31 -18.66
C ASP A 142 3.54 11.80 -17.24
N ALA A 143 4.60 11.76 -16.43
CA ALA A 143 4.61 11.27 -15.05
C ALA A 143 3.59 11.99 -14.15
N ASP A 144 3.15 13.19 -14.52
CA ASP A 144 2.14 13.96 -13.78
C ASP A 144 0.70 13.55 -14.10
N THR A 145 0.50 12.68 -15.10
CA THR A 145 -0.85 12.28 -15.57
C THR A 145 -1.12 10.79 -15.46
N THR A 146 -0.13 9.94 -15.71
CA THR A 146 -0.26 8.49 -15.65
C THR A 146 0.93 7.87 -14.94
N SER A 147 0.71 6.77 -14.23
CA SER A 147 1.78 6.03 -13.57
C SER A 147 1.47 4.54 -13.56
N THR A 148 2.51 3.74 -13.79
CA THR A 148 2.43 2.28 -13.75
C THR A 148 3.39 1.74 -12.70
N PHE A 149 2.92 0.82 -11.87
CA PHE A 149 3.73 0.16 -10.86
C PHE A 149 3.73 -1.34 -11.07
N LEU A 150 4.88 -1.98 -10.89
CA LEU A 150 4.96 -3.42 -10.69
C LEU A 150 4.83 -3.72 -9.21
N VAL A 151 3.98 -4.68 -8.87
CA VAL A 151 3.82 -5.14 -7.50
C VAL A 151 3.93 -6.65 -7.46
N SER A 152 4.88 -7.15 -6.68
CA SER A 152 5.02 -8.58 -6.44
C SER A 152 4.61 -8.95 -5.02
N PHE A 153 4.10 -10.16 -4.88
CA PHE A 153 3.66 -10.77 -3.63
C PHE A 153 4.32 -12.13 -3.49
N GLU A 154 4.83 -12.43 -2.30
CA GLU A 154 5.31 -13.77 -1.95
C GLU A 154 4.15 -14.78 -2.00
N ALA A 155 4.37 -15.92 -2.63
CA ALA A 155 3.43 -17.04 -2.64
C ALA A 155 3.42 -17.74 -1.28
N GLN A 156 2.28 -18.35 -0.94
CA GLN A 156 2.20 -19.14 0.28
C GLN A 156 3.04 -20.41 0.15
N THR A 157 3.79 -20.72 1.21
CA THR A 157 4.67 -21.90 1.31
C THR A 157 3.94 -23.24 1.20
N ALA A 158 2.61 -23.28 1.13
CA ALA A 158 1.87 -24.51 0.82
C ALA A 158 2.26 -25.11 -0.54
N ASP A 159 2.72 -24.26 -1.49
CA ASP A 159 3.30 -24.71 -2.77
C ASP A 159 4.82 -24.98 -2.69
N ALA A 160 5.51 -24.47 -1.66
CA ALA A 160 6.96 -24.61 -1.47
C ALA A 160 7.35 -25.84 -0.63
N ASP A 161 6.50 -26.28 0.31
CA ASP A 161 6.77 -27.43 1.19
C ASP A 161 6.75 -28.78 0.45
N VAL A 162 6.30 -28.83 -0.81
CA VAL A 162 6.42 -30.04 -1.66
C VAL A 162 7.82 -30.18 -2.26
N LEU A 163 8.66 -29.13 -2.16
CA LEU A 163 9.99 -29.07 -2.76
C LEU A 163 11.11 -28.77 -1.75
N SER A 164 10.84 -28.86 -0.44
CA SER A 164 11.88 -28.94 0.59
C SER A 164 12.64 -30.25 0.42
N GLY A 165 13.79 -30.20 -0.29
CA GLY A 165 14.55 -31.36 -0.79
C GLY A 165 14.42 -31.63 -2.30
N SER A 166 13.96 -30.66 -3.09
CA SER A 166 13.82 -30.76 -4.54
C SER A 166 15.11 -31.17 -5.24
N TRP A 167 15.01 -32.08 -6.21
CA TRP A 167 16.10 -32.43 -7.14
C TRP A 167 16.77 -31.21 -7.80
N LEU A 168 16.12 -30.03 -7.81
CA LEU A 168 16.68 -28.78 -8.34
C LEU A 168 17.86 -28.30 -7.49
N GLU A 169 17.77 -28.38 -6.16
CA GLU A 169 18.89 -28.08 -5.25
C GLU A 169 20.05 -29.08 -5.48
N VAL A 170 19.74 -30.38 -5.62
CA VAL A 170 20.72 -31.43 -5.89
C VAL A 170 21.44 -31.21 -7.23
N MET A 171 20.77 -30.59 -8.20
CA MET A 171 21.30 -30.27 -9.52
C MET A 171 21.91 -28.86 -9.62
N GLY A 172 21.95 -28.10 -8.53
CA GLY A 172 22.50 -26.74 -8.50
C GLY A 172 21.71 -25.72 -9.33
N MET A 173 20.42 -25.94 -9.52
CA MET A 173 19.52 -25.02 -10.23
C MET A 173 18.92 -24.01 -9.25
N GLU A 174 18.74 -22.75 -9.69
CA GLU A 174 18.02 -21.75 -8.90
C GLU A 174 16.58 -22.22 -8.61
N GLU A 175 16.11 -21.99 -7.39
CA GLU A 175 14.72 -22.27 -7.03
C GLU A 175 13.76 -21.48 -7.94
N PRO A 176 12.62 -22.08 -8.33
CA PRO A 176 11.62 -21.37 -9.11
C PRO A 176 11.12 -20.16 -8.32
N GLN A 177 10.87 -19.05 -9.02
CA GLN A 177 10.32 -17.84 -8.40
C GLN A 177 8.95 -18.15 -7.80
N THR A 178 8.84 -17.96 -6.49
CA THR A 178 7.67 -18.30 -5.69
C THR A 178 6.79 -17.07 -5.47
N GLY A 179 6.59 -16.24 -6.49
CA GLY A 179 5.84 -14.99 -6.35
C GLY A 179 4.75 -14.80 -7.38
N HIS A 180 3.82 -13.90 -7.08
CA HIS A 180 2.83 -13.40 -8.02
C HIS A 180 3.18 -11.97 -8.39
N LEU A 181 3.26 -11.65 -9.69
CA LEU A 181 3.56 -10.32 -10.18
C LEU A 181 2.31 -9.70 -10.83
N PHE A 182 2.13 -8.41 -10.61
CA PHE A 182 1.03 -7.63 -11.14
C PHE A 182 1.53 -6.26 -11.60
N HIS A 183 0.78 -5.62 -12.49
CA HIS A 183 0.91 -4.20 -12.77
C HIS A 183 -0.32 -3.44 -12.25
N TRP A 184 -0.07 -2.25 -11.69
CA TRP A 184 -1.06 -1.27 -11.29
C TRP A 184 -1.00 -0.10 -12.25
N GLU A 185 -2.14 0.30 -12.79
CA GLU A 185 -2.28 1.49 -13.63
C GLU A 185 -3.06 2.55 -12.89
N LEU A 186 -2.53 3.77 -12.87
CA LEU A 186 -3.15 4.92 -12.24
C LEU A 186 -3.13 6.11 -13.17
N SER A 187 -4.18 6.91 -13.07
CA SER A 187 -4.25 8.23 -13.71
C SER A 187 -4.66 9.29 -12.71
N ARG A 188 -4.14 10.49 -12.95
CA ARG A 188 -4.57 11.70 -12.25
C ARG A 188 -5.86 12.20 -12.90
N GLN A 189 -6.95 12.21 -12.14
CA GLN A 189 -8.26 12.63 -12.65
C GLN A 189 -8.26 14.14 -12.91
N ARG A 190 -9.07 14.57 -13.87
CA ARG A 190 -9.11 15.98 -14.34
C ARG A 190 -10.46 16.67 -14.12
N ASP A 191 -11.43 15.94 -13.59
CA ASP A 191 -12.79 16.40 -13.36
C ASP A 191 -13.52 15.53 -12.32
N GLY A 192 -14.73 15.98 -11.98
CA GLY A 192 -15.62 15.27 -11.05
C GLY A 192 -15.17 15.32 -9.59
N GLU A 193 -15.66 14.36 -8.81
CA GLU A 193 -15.39 14.25 -7.36
C GLU A 193 -13.89 14.03 -7.05
N TYR A 194 -13.16 13.43 -7.98
CA TYR A 194 -11.77 13.05 -7.79
C TYR A 194 -10.79 13.95 -8.53
N ASP A 195 -11.22 15.11 -9.03
CA ASP A 195 -10.36 16.05 -9.74
C ASP A 195 -9.02 16.28 -9.01
N GLY A 196 -7.92 16.13 -9.75
CA GLY A 196 -6.54 16.24 -9.27
C GLY A 196 -6.03 15.09 -8.40
N CYS A 197 -6.85 14.08 -8.08
CA CYS A 197 -6.46 12.91 -7.30
C CYS A 197 -5.92 11.79 -8.20
N TRP A 198 -4.95 11.02 -7.69
CA TRP A 198 -4.54 9.77 -8.32
C TRP A 198 -5.54 8.66 -7.99
N MET A 199 -6.01 7.96 -9.02
CA MET A 199 -6.96 6.86 -8.91
C MET A 199 -6.49 5.67 -9.74
N THR A 200 -6.87 4.46 -9.32
CA THR A 200 -6.52 3.21 -10.00
C THR A 200 -7.45 2.94 -11.16
N ASP A 201 -6.87 2.80 -12.35
CA ASP A 201 -7.57 2.45 -13.57
C ASP A 201 -7.65 0.94 -13.78
N GLY A 202 -6.62 0.21 -13.36
CA GLY A 202 -6.56 -1.24 -13.55
C GLY A 202 -5.49 -1.93 -12.72
N VAL A 203 -5.71 -3.22 -12.49
CA VAL A 203 -4.72 -4.13 -11.90
C VAL A 203 -4.73 -5.43 -12.70
N GLY A 204 -3.62 -5.75 -13.34
CA GLY A 204 -3.48 -6.95 -14.16
C GLY A 204 -2.34 -7.85 -13.70
N GLN A 205 -2.54 -9.17 -13.79
CA GLN A 205 -1.49 -10.14 -13.48
C GLN A 205 -0.46 -10.19 -14.60
N ILE A 206 0.81 -10.40 -14.24
CA ILE A 206 1.92 -10.67 -15.16
C ILE A 206 2.36 -12.11 -14.94
N GLU A 207 2.16 -12.97 -15.93
CA GLU A 207 2.51 -14.39 -15.86
C GLU A 207 4.03 -14.63 -15.93
N GLN A 208 4.76 -13.74 -16.59
CA GLN A 208 6.18 -13.89 -16.91
C GLN A 208 7.08 -13.25 -15.86
N MET A 209 6.92 -13.62 -14.59
CA MET A 209 7.71 -13.07 -13.49
C MET A 209 9.23 -13.24 -13.68
N HIS A 210 9.65 -14.29 -14.39
CA HIS A 210 11.06 -14.57 -14.69
C HIS A 210 11.76 -13.48 -15.50
N MET A 211 11.02 -12.61 -16.17
CA MET A 211 11.58 -11.44 -16.85
C MET A 211 11.90 -10.29 -15.89
N PHE A 212 11.43 -10.37 -14.63
CA PHE A 212 11.58 -9.35 -13.60
C PHE A 212 12.22 -9.94 -12.32
N PRO A 213 13.45 -10.49 -12.39
CA PRO A 213 14.08 -11.15 -11.24
C PRO A 213 14.30 -10.22 -10.04
N PHE A 214 14.39 -8.89 -10.26
CA PHE A 214 14.48 -7.89 -9.19
C PHE A 214 13.17 -7.75 -8.38
N MET A 215 12.04 -8.20 -8.94
CA MET A 215 10.74 -8.23 -8.28
C MET A 215 10.53 -9.51 -7.46
N ASP A 216 11.49 -10.44 -7.41
CA ASP A 216 11.36 -11.67 -6.63
C ASP A 216 11.32 -11.40 -5.12
N PRO A 217 10.14 -11.50 -4.45
CA PRO A 217 9.96 -11.07 -3.06
C PRO A 217 10.86 -11.82 -2.07
N ALA A 218 11.39 -12.99 -2.43
CA ALA A 218 12.31 -13.78 -1.61
C ALA A 218 13.76 -13.23 -1.61
N ARG A 219 14.17 -12.45 -2.62
CA ARG A 219 15.53 -11.87 -2.69
C ARG A 219 15.70 -10.72 -1.68
N PRO A 220 16.90 -10.28 -1.31
CA PRO A 220 17.07 -8.96 -0.71
C PRO A 220 16.71 -7.87 -1.73
N ALA A 221 16.27 -6.70 -1.30
CA ALA A 221 16.18 -5.56 -2.21
C ALA A 221 17.57 -5.01 -2.47
N ASP A 222 18.04 -5.13 -3.71
CA ASP A 222 19.30 -4.53 -4.15
C ASP A 222 19.06 -3.03 -4.41
N GLY A 223 19.33 -2.14 -3.45
CA GLY A 223 19.27 -0.69 -3.70
C GLY A 223 19.05 0.22 -2.50
N GLU A 224 19.58 1.45 -2.61
CA GLU A 224 19.45 2.57 -1.67
C GLU A 224 17.99 2.98 -1.39
N PRO A 225 17.68 3.52 -0.20
CA PRO A 225 16.35 4.06 0.12
C PRO A 225 15.93 5.15 -0.89
N VAL A 226 14.72 4.99 -1.42
CA VAL A 226 14.17 5.82 -2.50
C VAL A 226 13.73 7.20 -2.00
N GLN A 227 14.07 8.25 -2.75
CA GLN A 227 13.65 9.62 -2.46
C GLN A 227 12.14 9.82 -2.70
N SER A 228 11.47 10.38 -1.69
CA SER A 228 10.04 10.72 -1.66
C SER A 228 9.67 11.83 -2.64
N GLY A 229 8.43 11.82 -3.15
CA GLY A 229 7.86 13.00 -3.81
C GLY A 229 7.75 14.18 -2.82
N GLU A 230 7.83 15.42 -3.31
CA GLU A 230 7.90 16.65 -2.50
C GLU A 230 6.73 16.83 -1.52
N ASN A 231 5.59 16.16 -1.75
CA ASN A 231 4.38 16.26 -0.94
C ASN A 231 4.17 15.10 0.05
N ALA A 232 5.12 14.16 0.15
CA ALA A 232 4.97 13.00 1.03
C ALA A 232 5.16 13.41 2.50
N LEU A 233 4.15 13.17 3.34
CA LEU A 233 4.12 13.63 4.74
C LEU A 233 5.20 12.91 5.59
N PRO A 234 5.77 13.54 6.62
CA PRO A 234 6.80 12.92 7.46
C PRO A 234 6.29 11.61 8.10
N GLY A 235 7.13 10.57 8.22
CA GLY A 235 6.83 9.41 9.06
C GLY A 235 6.40 8.09 8.39
N TRP A 236 6.13 8.04 7.09
CA TRP A 236 5.77 6.77 6.42
C TRP A 236 6.98 5.94 5.91
N ARG A 237 8.20 6.47 6.10
CA ARG A 237 9.43 6.13 5.37
C ARG A 237 10.01 4.72 5.60
N GLU A 238 9.53 3.94 6.56
CA GLU A 238 10.32 2.82 7.11
C GLU A 238 9.83 1.38 6.80
N GLN A 239 8.70 1.18 6.11
CA GLN A 239 8.12 -0.18 5.98
C GLN A 239 7.65 -0.65 4.60
N VAL A 240 7.99 0.07 3.53
CA VAL A 240 7.91 -0.53 2.20
C VAL A 240 9.33 -0.78 1.72
N VAL A 241 9.67 -2.04 1.47
CA VAL A 241 10.88 -2.39 0.72
C VAL A 241 10.63 -1.90 -0.71
N LEU A 242 11.02 -0.65 -0.93
CA LEU A 242 10.86 0.09 -2.18
C LEU A 242 12.15 -0.10 -2.97
N SER A 243 12.19 -1.12 -3.82
CA SER A 243 13.21 -1.16 -4.86
C SER A 243 12.78 -0.19 -5.96
N VAL A 244 13.50 0.91 -6.14
CA VAL A 244 13.51 1.60 -7.44
C VAL A 244 14.64 0.98 -8.24
N VAL A 245 14.28 0.46 -9.41
CA VAL A 245 15.21 0.22 -10.51
C VAL A 245 14.94 1.29 -11.55
#